data_AF-A0A839JHG7-F1
#
_entry.id   AF-A0A839JHG7-F1
#
_cell.length_a   1.000
_cell.length_b   1.000
_cell.length_c   1.000
_cell.angle_alpha   90.00
_cell.angle_beta   90.00
_cell.angle_gamma   90.00
#
_symmetry.space_group_name_H-M   'P 1'
#
loop_
_entity.id
_entity.type
_entity.pdbx_description
1 polymer ?
#
loop_
_entity_poly.entity_id
_entity_poly.type
_entity_poly.pdbx_seq_one_letter_code
_entity_poly.pdbx_strand_id
1 'polypeptide(L)'
;MKKQATSTWIIKKGPSKDDFFQSLYDRGTNDEHRVIFTTEDDHFLSGNISSIEDDNSFGEVYWFTGEFNEMKLCGHYDVVRQIGWIEARTPTSWH
;
A
#
# COMPACT_ATOMS: atom_id res chain seq x y z
N MET A 1 -23.23 6.49 -16.85
CA MET A 1 -21.83 6.38 -16.37
C MET A 1 -21.78 5.29 -15.32
N LYS A 2 -21.10 4.17 -15.57
CA LYS A 2 -20.88 3.14 -14.54
C LYS A 2 -19.86 3.70 -13.56
N LYS A 3 -20.26 3.97 -12.32
CA LYS A 3 -19.32 4.30 -11.23
C LYS A 3 -18.43 3.07 -11.04
N GLN A 4 -17.12 3.23 -11.29
CA GLN A 4 -16.14 2.21 -10.93
C GLN A 4 -16.23 2.00 -9.41
N ALA A 5 -16.38 0.75 -8.98
CA ALA A 5 -16.26 0.42 -7.57
C ALA A 5 -14.77 0.43 -7.23
N THR A 6 -14.30 1.52 -6.62
CA THR A 6 -13.02 1.55 -5.93
C THR A 6 -13.27 1.05 -4.52
N SER A 7 -12.67 -0.09 -4.17
CA SER A 7 -12.65 -0.55 -2.78
C SER A 7 -11.53 0.18 -2.08
N THR A 8 -11.86 1.03 -1.12
CA THR A 8 -10.92 1.71 -0.23
C THR A 8 -11.02 1.08 1.16
N TRP A 9 -9.88 0.74 1.74
CA TRP A 9 -9.77 0.15 3.08
C TRP A 9 -8.93 1.03 3.98
N ILE A 10 -9.37 1.22 5.22
CA ILE A 10 -8.63 1.97 6.25
C ILE A 10 -7.63 1.05 6.94
N ILE A 11 -6.40 1.52 7.13
CA ILE A 11 -5.33 0.77 7.78
C ILE A 11 -5.56 0.81 9.30
N LYS A 12 -5.72 -0.37 9.90
CA LYS A 12 -5.77 -0.60 11.35
C LYS A 12 -4.36 -0.85 11.90
N LYS A 13 -3.51 -1.52 11.12
CA LYS A 13 -2.10 -1.79 11.44
C LYS A 13 -1.31 -1.93 10.15
N GLY A 14 -0.18 -1.23 10.04
CA GLY A 14 0.73 -1.33 8.89
C GLY A 14 2.13 -1.85 9.28
N PRO A 15 3.04 -1.95 8.30
CA PRO A 15 4.44 -2.29 8.52
C PRO A 15 5.17 -1.19 9.30
N SER A 16 6.31 -1.54 9.92
CA SER A 16 7.20 -0.51 10.46
C SER A 16 7.72 0.40 9.34
N LYS A 17 8.25 1.58 9.71
CA LYS A 17 8.92 2.48 8.76
C LYS A 17 10.02 1.75 7.99
N ASP A 18 10.87 1.01 8.69
CA ASP A 18 12.00 0.31 8.09
C ASP A 18 11.50 -0.78 7.13
N ASP A 19 10.53 -1.59 7.52
CA ASP A 19 9.94 -2.62 6.65
C ASP A 19 9.27 -2.01 5.41
N PHE A 20 8.57 -0.88 5.57
CA PHE A 20 7.91 -0.16 4.49
C PHE A 20 8.92 0.27 3.42
N PHE A 21 10.02 0.93 3.81
CA PHE A 21 11.05 1.35 2.86
C PHE A 21 11.89 0.20 2.33
N GLN A 22 12.24 -0.78 3.17
CA GLN A 22 13.03 -1.94 2.78
C GLN A 22 12.34 -2.73 1.66
N SER A 23 11.01 -2.86 1.72
CA SER A 23 10.21 -3.55 0.70
C SER A 23 10.29 -2.94 -0.71
N LEU A 24 10.69 -1.66 -0.84
CA LEU A 24 10.93 -1.02 -2.13
C LEU A 24 12.26 -1.45 -2.76
N TYR A 25 13.28 -1.69 -1.93
CA TYR A 25 14.65 -2.00 -2.38
C TYR A 25 14.83 -3.48 -2.75
N ASP A 26 14.14 -4.39 -2.04
CA ASP A 26 14.27 -5.84 -2.24
C ASP A 26 13.41 -6.41 -3.37
N ARG A 27 13.09 -5.59 -4.36
CA ARG A 27 12.43 -6.02 -5.61
C ARG A 27 13.31 -7.02 -6.35
N GLY A 28 13.12 -8.31 -6.06
CA GLY A 28 13.58 -9.42 -6.90
C GLY A 28 14.51 -10.45 -6.25
N THR A 29 14.74 -10.41 -4.94
CA THR A 29 15.73 -11.32 -4.31
C THR A 29 15.16 -12.31 -3.30
N ASN A 30 14.06 -12.03 -2.61
CA ASN A 30 13.39 -12.99 -1.71
C ASN A 30 11.99 -12.52 -1.27
N ASP A 31 11.08 -13.47 -1.02
CA ASP A 31 9.76 -13.24 -0.41
C ASP A 31 9.83 -12.72 1.05
N GLU A 32 11.04 -12.57 1.60
CA GLU A 32 11.31 -12.25 3.01
C GLU A 32 10.95 -10.81 3.40
N HIS A 33 10.74 -9.91 2.43
CA HIS A 33 10.50 -8.48 2.69
C HIS A 33 9.11 -7.99 2.27
N ARG A 34 8.14 -8.91 2.20
CA ARG A 34 6.73 -8.57 2.01
C ARG A 34 6.21 -7.79 3.22
N VAL A 35 5.56 -6.66 2.96
CA VAL A 35 4.86 -5.91 4.00
C VAL A 35 3.44 -6.44 4.15
N ILE A 36 2.89 -6.30 5.36
CA ILE A 36 1.53 -6.69 5.68
C ILE A 36 0.78 -5.48 6.21
N PHE A 37 -0.36 -5.20 5.61
CA PHE A 37 -1.36 -4.28 6.15
C PHE A 37 -2.56 -5.08 6.66
N THR A 38 -3.03 -4.74 7.85
CA THR A 38 -4.32 -5.15 8.38
C THR A 38 -5.27 -3.97 8.31
N THR A 39 -6.45 -4.16 7.74
CA THR A 39 -7.46 -3.11 7.60
C THR A 39 -8.46 -3.15 8.75
N GLU A 40 -9.27 -2.11 8.91
CA GLU A 40 -10.35 -2.08 9.90
C GLU A 40 -11.41 -3.18 9.66
N ASP A 41 -11.64 -3.52 8.38
CA ASP A 41 -12.51 -4.62 7.96
C ASP A 41 -11.83 -6.00 8.06
N ASP A 42 -10.74 -6.11 8.83
CA ASP A 42 -9.94 -7.31 9.05
C ASP A 42 -9.44 -8.00 7.75
N HIS A 43 -9.18 -7.22 6.69
CA HIS A 43 -8.49 -7.72 5.51
C HIS A 43 -6.98 -7.74 5.76
N PHE A 44 -6.33 -8.79 5.26
CA PHE A 44 -4.87 -8.95 5.30
C PHE A 44 -4.29 -8.74 3.90
N LEU A 45 -3.58 -7.65 3.70
CA LEU A 45 -2.96 -7.28 2.42
C LEU A 45 -1.46 -7.50 2.53
N SER A 46 -0.96 -8.58 1.92
CA SER A 46 0.48 -8.93 1.94
C SER A 46 1.09 -8.80 0.56
N GLY A 47 2.19 -8.05 0.46
CA GLY A 47 2.75 -7.72 -0.84
C GLY A 47 4.03 -6.92 -0.80
N ASN A 48 4.47 -6.51 -1.98
CA ASN A 48 5.68 -5.71 -2.18
C ASN A 48 5.32 -4.30 -2.63
N ILE A 49 6.01 -3.32 -2.06
CA ILE A 49 5.87 -1.93 -2.49
C ILE A 49 6.62 -1.73 -3.80
N SER A 50 5.99 -0.98 -4.67
CA SER A 50 6.39 -0.75 -6.05
C SER A 50 6.87 0.68 -6.32
N SER A 51 6.32 1.64 -5.60
CA SER A 51 6.79 3.02 -5.58
C SER A 51 6.40 3.65 -4.24
N ILE A 52 7.20 4.64 -3.82
CA ILE A 52 6.92 5.50 -2.68
C ILE A 52 7.16 6.93 -3.14
N GLU A 53 6.21 7.82 -2.89
CA GLU A 53 6.27 9.25 -3.17
C GLU A 53 5.92 10.00 -1.88
N ASP A 54 6.75 10.98 -1.52
CA ASP A 54 6.49 11.83 -0.36
C ASP A 54 5.21 12.65 -0.56
N ASP A 55 4.26 12.51 0.35
CA ASP A 55 3.11 13.40 0.39
C ASP A 55 3.57 14.66 1.10
N ASN A 56 4.00 15.68 0.34
CA ASN A 56 4.56 17.00 0.76
C ASN A 56 3.74 17.79 1.82
N SER A 57 2.73 17.17 2.40
CA SER A 57 2.11 17.44 3.68
C SER A 57 3.07 17.33 4.88
N PHE A 58 2.65 17.86 6.03
CA PHE A 58 3.41 17.78 7.26
C PHE A 58 3.48 16.34 7.79
N GLY A 59 4.70 15.81 7.97
CA GLY A 59 4.94 14.51 8.63
C GLY A 59 5.74 13.55 7.77
N GLU A 60 5.82 12.28 8.19
CA GLU A 60 6.41 11.20 7.38
C GLU A 60 5.27 10.40 6.74
N VAL A 61 4.65 11.01 5.74
CA VAL A 61 3.45 10.50 5.08
C VAL A 61 3.74 10.28 3.61
N TYR A 62 3.35 9.13 3.08
CA TYR A 62 3.74 8.70 1.75
C TYR A 62 2.58 8.16 0.94
N TRP A 63 2.54 8.54 -0.33
CA TRP A 63 1.82 7.81 -1.36
C TRP A 63 2.62 6.58 -1.75
N PHE A 64 1.95 5.44 -1.90
CA PHE A 64 2.60 4.23 -2.39
C PHE A 64 1.76 3.49 -3.41
N THR A 65 2.44 2.72 -4.26
CA THR A 65 1.82 1.67 -5.06
C THR A 65 2.47 0.35 -4.72
N GLY A 66 1.77 -0.77 -4.90
CA GLY A 66 2.33 -2.09 -4.68
C GLY A 66 1.45 -3.20 -5.22
N GLU A 67 1.99 -4.41 -5.20
CA GLU A 67 1.26 -5.62 -5.56
C GLU A 67 1.02 -6.45 -4.30
N PHE A 68 -0.24 -6.59 -3.91
CA PHE A 68 -0.69 -7.23 -2.68
C PHE A 68 -1.74 -8.28 -3.01
N ASN A 69 -1.53 -9.53 -2.58
CA ASN A 69 -2.43 -10.63 -2.88
C ASN A 69 -2.83 -10.68 -4.38
N GLU A 70 -1.85 -10.51 -5.28
CA GLU A 70 -2.04 -10.48 -6.74
C GLU A 70 -2.86 -9.29 -7.28
N MET A 71 -3.14 -8.28 -6.43
CA MET A 71 -3.81 -7.04 -6.81
C MET A 71 -2.86 -5.86 -6.83
N LYS A 72 -2.99 -5.00 -7.84
CA LYS A 72 -2.31 -3.70 -7.88
C LYS A 72 -3.07 -2.71 -7.03
N LEU A 73 -2.48 -2.32 -5.91
CA LEU A 73 -3.07 -1.37 -4.96
C LEU A 73 -2.25 -0.08 -4.93
N CYS A 74 -2.90 1.02 -4.61
CA CYS A 74 -2.23 2.22 -4.15
C CYS A 74 -2.70 2.57 -2.76
N GLY A 75 -1.96 3.40 -2.06
CA GLY A 75 -2.39 3.86 -0.76
C GLY A 75 -1.66 5.10 -0.31
N HIS A 76 -2.08 5.55 0.85
CA HIS A 76 -1.51 6.67 1.58
C HIS A 76 -1.20 6.18 2.98
N TYR A 77 0.01 6.40 3.46
CA TYR A 77 0.50 5.80 4.69
C TYR A 77 1.37 6.76 5.49
N ASP A 78 0.97 7.02 6.73
CA ASP A 78 1.77 7.66 7.76
C ASP A 78 2.61 6.57 8.46
N VAL A 79 3.92 6.52 8.16
CA VAL A 79 4.80 5.44 8.66
C VAL A 79 5.09 5.55 10.15
N VAL A 80 4.92 6.74 10.74
CA VAL A 80 5.16 6.98 12.17
C VAL A 80 3.96 6.51 12.99
N ARG A 81 2.75 6.87 12.55
CA ARG A 81 1.50 6.50 13.21
C ARG A 81 0.96 5.15 12.78
N GLN A 82 1.47 4.60 11.68
CA GLN A 82 1.02 3.35 11.05
C GLN A 82 -0.46 3.35 10.67
N ILE A 83 -0.94 4.50 10.21
CA ILE A 83 -2.33 4.72 9.77
C ILE A 83 -2.34 5.17 8.31
N GLY A 84 -3.50 5.07 7.68
CA GLY A 84 -3.67 5.47 6.30
C GLY A 84 -4.79 4.70 5.63
N TRP A 85 -4.73 4.59 4.32
CA TRP A 85 -5.72 3.86 3.54
C TRP A 85 -5.09 3.22 2.31
N ILE A 86 -5.76 2.17 1.82
CA ILE A 86 -5.35 1.40 0.65
C ILE A 86 -6.54 1.29 -0.28
N GLU A 87 -6.31 1.47 -1.56
CA GLU A 87 -7.33 1.44 -2.61
C GLU A 87 -6.95 0.43 -3.68
N ALA A 88 -7.91 -0.43 -4.03
CA ALA A 88 -7.82 -1.24 -5.23
C ALA A 88 -8.17 -0.39 -6.46
N ARG A 89 -7.14 -0.07 -7.25
CA ARG A 89 -7.37 0.43 -8.60
C ARG A 89 -7.68 -0.75 -9.49
N THR A 90 -8.95 -0.86 -9.94
CA THR A 90 -9.24 -1.72 -11.08
C THR A 90 -8.36 -1.26 -12.24
N PRO A 91 -7.70 -2.16 -12.98
CA PRO A 91 -6.94 -1.75 -14.15
C PRO A 91 -7.92 -1.04 -15.08
N THR A 92 -7.76 0.28 -15.22
CA THR A 92 -8.23 0.97 -16.41
C THR A 92 -7.60 0.23 -17.55
N SER A 93 -8.41 -0.48 -18.32
CA SER A 93 -8.01 -1.07 -19.60
C SER A 93 -7.14 -0.04 -20.31
N TRP A 94 -5.84 -0.31 -20.40
CA TRP A 94 -4.92 0.46 -21.22
C TRP A 94 -5.28 0.10 -22.66
N HIS A 95 -6.32 0.75 -23.18
CA HIS A 95 -6.71 0.75 -24.57
C HIS A 95 -6.50 2.15 -25.11
#